data_AF-A0AA45C4W8-F1
#
_entry.id   AF-A0AA45C4W8-F1
#
_cell.length_a   1.000
_cell.length_b   1.000
_cell.length_c   1.000
_cell.angle_alpha   90.00
_cell.angle_beta   90.00
_cell.angle_gamma   90.00
#
_symmetry.space_group_name_H-M   'P 1'
#
loop_
_entity.id
_entity.type
_entity.pdbx_description
1 polymer ?
#
loop_
_entity_poly.entity_id
_entity_poly.type
_entity_poly.pdbx_seq_one_letter_code
_entity_poly.pdbx_strand_id
1 'polypeptide(L)'
;MPAHFEIDSNTSKKILSGVLKDNSSKIIKMLFDKSTKFKFMNNTIEVKVIMFKFFLTLEKFPYSLNGVYEFSHNIPIDKINLKDLPKNIIINKNRIFINVPENIISKNIVLKNLKFDDDKIIVDLSY
;
A
#
# COMPACT_ATOMS: atom_id res chain seq x y z
N MET A 1 -9.03 0.73 25.26
CA MET A 1 -9.66 1.73 24.37
C MET A 1 -9.23 1.41 22.94
N PRO A 2 -10.15 1.35 21.96
CA PRO A 2 -9.75 1.25 20.56
C PRO A 2 -8.99 2.52 20.15
N ALA A 3 -7.92 2.37 19.38
CA ALA A 3 -7.19 3.50 18.83
C ALA A 3 -7.62 3.72 17.38
N HIS A 4 -7.98 4.97 17.07
CA HIS A 4 -8.43 5.39 15.75
C HIS A 4 -7.38 6.32 15.15
N PHE A 5 -6.82 5.92 14.01
CA PHE A 5 -5.82 6.70 13.30
C PHE A 5 -6.35 7.11 11.94
N GLU A 6 -6.32 8.41 11.67
CA GLU A 6 -6.51 8.97 10.34
C GLU A 6 -5.18 9.52 9.84
N ILE A 7 -4.70 8.99 8.73
CA ILE A 7 -3.47 9.45 8.08
C ILE A 7 -3.86 10.13 6.77
N ASP A 8 -3.53 11.41 6.64
CA ASP A 8 -3.78 12.15 5.41
C ASP A 8 -2.91 11.67 4.24
N SER A 9 -3.38 11.90 3.01
CA SER A 9 -2.70 11.45 1.79
C SER A 9 -1.27 11.98 1.61
N ASN A 10 -0.94 13.18 2.08
CA ASN A 10 0.40 13.73 1.96
C ASN A 10 1.36 13.02 2.91
N THR A 11 0.92 12.74 4.13
CA THR A 11 1.65 11.96 5.11
C THR A 11 1.82 10.52 4.64
N SER A 12 0.77 9.89 4.11
CA SER A 12 0.85 8.55 3.51
C SER A 12 1.82 8.52 2.34
N LYS A 13 1.83 9.53 1.46
CA LYS A 13 2.79 9.63 0.35
C LYS A 13 4.22 9.72 0.85
N LYS A 14 4.49 10.50 1.91
CA LYS A 14 5.82 10.59 2.53
C LYS A 14 6.26 9.24 3.12
N ILE A 15 5.38 8.57 3.88
CA ILE A 15 5.65 7.24 4.45
C ILE A 15 5.94 6.23 3.34
N LEU A 16 5.08 6.14 2.34
CA LEU A 16 5.26 5.25 1.19
C LEU A 16 6.55 5.57 0.45
N SER A 17 6.87 6.85 0.20
CA SER A 17 8.13 7.23 -0.46
C SER A 17 9.37 6.84 0.35
N GLY A 18 9.30 6.89 1.68
CA GLY A 18 10.37 6.44 2.58
C GLY A 18 10.59 4.93 2.48
N VAL A 19 9.51 4.14 2.53
CA VAL A 19 9.56 2.68 2.40
C VAL A 19 10.07 2.24 1.03
N LEU A 20 9.74 2.99 -0.02
CA LEU A 20 10.13 2.67 -1.40
C LEU A 20 11.57 3.07 -1.74
N LYS A 21 12.16 4.05 -1.06
CA LYS A 21 13.53 4.53 -1.35
C LYS A 21 14.58 3.44 -1.22
N ASP A 22 14.40 2.52 -0.27
CA ASP A 22 15.40 1.52 0.12
C ASP A 22 15.18 0.14 -0.51
N ASN A 23 13.97 -0.18 -0.97
CA ASN A 23 13.62 -1.56 -1.34
C ASN A 23 12.87 -1.74 -2.66
N SER A 24 12.44 -0.67 -3.36
CA SER A 24 11.53 -0.80 -4.51
C SER A 24 12.22 -0.95 -5.88
N SER A 25 11.56 -1.67 -6.80
CA SER A 25 12.01 -1.76 -8.19
C SER A 25 12.04 -0.38 -8.86
N LYS A 26 12.93 -0.18 -9.84
CA LYS A 26 13.08 1.11 -10.56
C LYS A 26 11.76 1.67 -11.10
N ILE A 27 10.82 0.79 -11.46
CA ILE A 27 9.51 1.18 -11.99
C ILE A 27 8.58 1.66 -10.89
N ILE A 28 8.52 0.98 -9.75
CA ILE A 28 7.70 1.45 -8.62
C ILE A 28 8.22 2.80 -8.14
N LYS A 29 9.55 2.95 -8.03
CA LYS A 29 10.18 4.22 -7.69
C LYS A 29 9.82 5.30 -8.70
N MET A 30 9.91 5.01 -10.01
CA MET A 30 9.50 5.94 -11.07
C MET A 30 8.01 6.31 -11.01
N LEU A 31 7.12 5.35 -10.75
CA LEU A 31 5.68 5.59 -10.64
C LEU A 31 5.36 6.55 -9.48
N PHE A 32 6.03 6.37 -8.34
CA PHE A 32 5.86 7.26 -7.19
C PHE A 32 6.54 8.61 -7.37
N ASP A 33 7.77 8.66 -7.87
CA ASP A 33 8.52 9.90 -8.09
C ASP A 33 7.86 10.79 -9.16
N LYS A 34 7.29 10.18 -10.20
CA LYS A 34 6.59 10.89 -11.29
C LYS A 34 5.08 11.00 -11.06
N SER A 35 4.59 10.62 -9.88
CA SER A 35 3.17 10.72 -9.55
C SER A 35 2.73 12.18 -9.49
N THR A 36 1.90 12.58 -10.46
CA THR A 36 1.28 13.91 -10.52
C THR A 36 0.06 14.00 -9.63
N LYS A 37 -0.53 12.84 -9.26
CA LYS A 37 -1.68 12.78 -8.35
C LYS A 37 -1.66 11.48 -7.57
N PHE A 38 -2.02 11.56 -6.30
CA PHE A 38 -2.21 10.43 -5.41
C PHE A 38 -3.54 10.64 -4.69
N LYS A 39 -4.44 9.66 -4.76
CA LYS A 39 -5.77 9.74 -4.13
C LYS A 39 -6.14 8.46 -3.40
N PHE A 40 -6.90 8.60 -2.32
CA PHE A 40 -7.49 7.49 -1.57
C PHE A 40 -9.01 7.61 -1.62
N MET A 41 -9.69 6.64 -2.20
CA MET A 41 -11.14 6.67 -2.37
C MET A 41 -11.67 5.26 -2.54
N ASN A 42 -12.76 4.90 -1.85
CA ASN A 42 -13.44 3.60 -2.01
C ASN A 42 -12.52 2.38 -1.88
N ASN A 43 -11.61 2.38 -0.89
CA ASN A 43 -10.57 1.34 -0.72
C ASN A 43 -9.59 1.23 -1.89
N THR A 44 -9.54 2.22 -2.76
CA THR A 44 -8.62 2.30 -3.89
C THR A 44 -7.63 3.43 -3.71
N ILE A 45 -6.38 3.12 -4.00
CA ILE A 45 -5.31 4.09 -4.19
C ILE A 45 -5.21 4.37 -5.69
N GLU A 46 -5.49 5.60 -6.11
CA GLU A 46 -5.25 6.06 -7.49
C GLU A 46 -3.91 6.81 -7.55
N VAL A 47 -3.00 6.30 -8.39
CA VAL A 47 -1.74 6.97 -8.71
C VAL A 47 -1.78 7.40 -10.17
N LYS A 48 -1.77 8.71 -10.41
CA LYS A 48 -1.69 9.27 -11.77
C LYS A 48 -0.25 9.63 -12.09
N VAL A 49 0.26 9.14 -13.21
CA VAL A 49 1.58 9.46 -13.76
C VAL A 49 1.39 9.94 -15.19
N ILE A 50 1.60 11.25 -15.42
CA ILE A 50 1.39 11.91 -16.71
C ILE A 50 -0.07 11.69 -17.19
N MET A 51 -0.30 10.82 -18.18
CA MET A 51 -1.63 10.46 -18.72
C MET A 51 -2.13 9.10 -18.24
N PHE A 52 -1.29 8.29 -17.59
CA PHE A 52 -1.68 6.97 -17.10
C PHE A 52 -2.24 7.04 -15.69
N LYS A 53 -3.27 6.23 -15.44
CA LYS A 53 -3.85 6.04 -14.11
C LYS A 53 -3.65 4.60 -13.67
N PHE A 54 -3.04 4.45 -12.50
CA PHE A 54 -2.84 3.17 -11.85
C PHE A 54 -3.72 3.09 -10.61
N PHE A 55 -4.32 1.93 -10.39
CA PHE A 55 -5.20 1.66 -9.27
C PHE A 55 -4.64 0.49 -8.47
N LEU A 56 -4.72 0.62 -7.16
CA LEU A 56 -4.43 -0.42 -6.17
C LEU A 56 -5.63 -0.47 -5.21
N THR A 57 -6.51 -1.43 -5.38
CA THR A 57 -7.69 -1.59 -4.53
C THR A 57 -7.38 -2.60 -3.44
N LEU A 58 -7.54 -2.22 -2.18
CA LEU A 58 -7.42 -3.13 -1.05
C LEU A 58 -8.60 -4.10 -1.06
N GLU A 59 -8.29 -5.38 -1.15
CA GLU A 59 -9.28 -6.44 -1.25
C GLU A 59 -9.38 -7.19 0.07
N LYS A 60 -8.23 -7.44 0.71
CA LYS A 60 -8.15 -8.09 2.02
C LYS A 60 -6.99 -7.51 2.80
N PHE A 61 -7.19 -7.40 4.10
CA PHE A 61 -6.14 -7.09 5.07
C PHE A 61 -6.12 -8.17 6.16
N PRO A 62 -4.96 -8.42 6.78
CA PRO A 62 -4.82 -9.41 7.85
C PRO A 62 -5.50 -8.96 9.14
N TYR A 63 -5.80 -9.91 10.02
CA TYR A 63 -6.40 -9.63 11.34
C TYR A 63 -5.48 -8.83 12.26
N SER A 64 -4.17 -9.04 12.17
CA SER A 64 -3.16 -8.24 12.89
C SER A 64 -2.52 -7.24 11.93
N LEU A 65 -1.81 -6.26 12.47
CA LEU A 65 -1.07 -5.28 11.66
C LEU A 65 -0.01 -5.93 10.74
N ASN A 66 0.37 -7.16 11.07
CA ASN A 66 1.30 -8.00 10.32
C ASN A 66 0.57 -9.06 9.48
N GLY A 67 1.23 -9.55 8.45
CA GLY A 67 0.71 -10.56 7.55
C GLY A 67 0.46 -10.02 6.15
N VAL A 68 -0.41 -10.69 5.41
CA VAL A 68 -0.56 -10.48 3.97
C VAL A 68 -1.70 -9.54 3.66
N TYR A 69 -1.36 -8.39 3.09
CA TYR A 69 -2.31 -7.47 2.49
C TYR A 69 -2.47 -7.82 1.01
N GLU A 70 -3.70 -7.94 0.56
CA GLU A 70 -4.04 -8.29 -0.82
C GLU A 70 -4.64 -7.08 -1.53
N PHE A 71 -4.05 -6.71 -2.66
CA PHE A 71 -4.50 -5.63 -3.51
C PHE A 71 -4.81 -6.14 -4.91
N SER A 72 -5.90 -5.68 -5.51
CA SER A 72 -6.10 -5.77 -6.95
C SER A 72 -5.49 -4.55 -7.65
N HIS A 73 -4.94 -4.73 -8.85
CA HIS A 73 -4.29 -3.64 -9.58
C HIS A 73 -4.41 -3.73 -11.09
N ASN A 74 -4.18 -2.60 -11.76
CA ASN A 74 -4.07 -2.49 -13.22
C ASN A 74 -2.64 -2.12 -13.70
N ILE A 75 -1.65 -2.19 -12.80
CA ILE A 75 -0.24 -1.91 -13.13
C ILE A 75 0.25 -2.91 -14.20
N PRO A 76 0.96 -2.46 -15.26
CA PRO A 76 1.49 -3.33 -16.32
C PRO A 76 2.67 -4.15 -15.80
N ILE A 77 2.38 -5.32 -15.27
CA ILE A 77 3.34 -6.22 -14.63
C ILE A 77 4.39 -6.77 -15.60
N ASP A 78 4.04 -6.88 -16.88
CA ASP A 78 4.91 -7.25 -17.99
C ASP A 78 6.10 -6.31 -18.14
N LYS A 79 5.94 -5.06 -17.68
CA LYS A 79 7.00 -4.07 -17.70
C LYS A 79 7.86 -4.12 -16.45
N ILE A 80 7.42 -4.77 -15.37
CA ILE A 80 8.11 -4.79 -14.07
C ILE A 80 9.12 -5.94 -14.03
N ASN A 81 10.37 -5.63 -13.70
CA ASN A 81 11.33 -6.67 -13.34
C ASN A 81 11.00 -7.22 -11.95
N LEU A 82 10.37 -8.39 -11.91
CA LEU A 82 9.97 -9.05 -10.66
C LEU A 82 11.15 -9.36 -9.74
N LYS A 83 12.38 -9.50 -10.27
CA LYS A 83 13.60 -9.73 -9.48
C LYS A 83 14.01 -8.53 -8.64
N ASP A 84 13.59 -7.33 -9.05
CA ASP A 84 13.90 -6.07 -8.34
C ASP A 84 12.84 -5.71 -7.31
N LEU A 85 11.81 -6.56 -7.13
CA LEU A 85 10.80 -6.33 -6.10
C LEU A 85 11.36 -6.65 -4.72
N PRO A 86 10.91 -5.91 -3.68
CA PRO A 86 11.17 -6.31 -2.31
C PRO A 86 10.72 -7.76 -2.08
N LYS A 87 11.49 -8.53 -1.30
CA LYS A 87 11.16 -9.93 -0.97
C LYS A 87 9.78 -10.11 -0.33
N ASN A 88 9.26 -9.05 0.27
CA ASN A 88 7.97 -9.02 0.94
C ASN A 88 6.82 -8.57 0.02
N ILE A 89 7.07 -8.35 -1.28
CA ILE A 89 6.04 -8.05 -2.29
C ILE A 89 6.03 -9.17 -3.32
N ILE A 90 4.84 -9.76 -3.54
CA ILE A 90 4.60 -10.76 -4.56
C ILE A 90 3.54 -10.21 -5.51
N ILE A 91 3.77 -10.30 -6.82
CA ILE A 91 2.81 -9.88 -7.84
C ILE A 91 2.38 -11.10 -8.65
N ASN A 92 1.09 -11.34 -8.73
CA ASN A 92 0.50 -12.42 -9.52
C ASN A 92 -0.65 -11.86 -10.36
N LYS A 93 -0.44 -11.79 -11.68
CA LYS A 93 -1.42 -11.25 -12.65
C LYS A 93 -1.89 -9.84 -12.27
N ASN A 94 -3.10 -9.74 -11.73
CA ASN A 94 -3.76 -8.50 -11.31
C ASN A 94 -3.85 -8.37 -9.78
N ARG A 95 -3.06 -9.15 -9.03
CA ARG A 95 -3.00 -9.14 -7.58
C ARG A 95 -1.59 -8.83 -7.09
N ILE A 96 -1.49 -7.93 -6.11
CA ILE A 96 -0.27 -7.64 -5.35
C ILE A 96 -0.50 -8.11 -3.92
N PHE A 97 0.44 -8.91 -3.42
CA PHE A 97 0.47 -9.37 -2.04
C PHE A 97 1.65 -8.69 -1.34
N ILE A 98 1.37 -7.95 -0.29
CA ILE A 98 2.39 -7.31 0.54
C ILE A 98 2.41 -8.02 1.87
N ASN A 99 3.48 -8.76 2.14
CA ASN A 99 3.72 -9.39 3.42
C ASN A 99 4.39 -8.38 4.35
N VAL A 100 3.74 -8.03 5.45
CA VAL A 100 4.33 -7.22 6.52
C VAL A 100 4.86 -8.18 7.57
N PRO A 101 6.19 -8.29 7.75
CA PRO A 101 6.76 -9.23 8.71
C PRO A 101 6.38 -8.82 10.14
N GLU A 102 6.24 -9.82 11.00
CA GLU A 102 5.95 -9.61 12.40
C GLU A 102 7.10 -8.85 13.08
N ASN A 103 6.77 -7.82 13.86
CA ASN A 103 7.74 -7.15 14.72
C ASN A 103 7.21 -7.04 16.16
N ILE A 104 8.11 -6.86 17.12
CA ILE A 104 7.80 -6.87 18.56
C ILE A 104 6.71 -5.85 18.93
N ILE A 105 6.62 -4.74 18.20
CA ILE A 105 5.68 -3.64 18.44
C ILE A 105 4.28 -3.98 17.92
N SER A 106 4.19 -4.67 16.78
CA SER A 106 2.96 -4.93 16.04
C SER A 106 2.32 -6.28 16.34
N LYS A 107 3.03 -7.18 17.04
CA LYS A 107 2.59 -8.54 17.38
C LYS A 107 1.22 -8.61 18.07
N ASN A 108 0.93 -7.63 18.93
CA ASN A 108 -0.30 -7.60 19.72
C ASN A 108 -1.32 -6.58 19.19
N ILE A 109 -1.06 -5.99 18.02
CA ILE A 109 -1.94 -4.97 17.45
C ILE A 109 -2.88 -5.64 16.45
N VAL A 110 -4.16 -5.63 16.79
CA VAL A 110 -5.25 -6.15 15.95
C VAL A 110 -5.80 -5.04 15.07
N LEU A 111 -5.93 -5.31 13.78
CA LEU A 111 -6.62 -4.47 12.80
C LEU A 111 -8.11 -4.83 12.80
N LYS A 112 -8.94 -3.93 13.33
CA LYS A 112 -10.40 -4.06 13.23
C LYS A 112 -10.92 -3.57 11.89
N ASN A 113 -10.31 -2.51 11.37
CA ASN A 113 -10.73 -1.88 10.13
C ASN A 113 -9.54 -1.21 9.45
N LEU A 114 -9.52 -1.29 8.12
CA LEU A 114 -8.61 -0.55 7.28
C LEU A 114 -9.40 -0.07 6.07
N LYS A 115 -9.49 1.25 5.89
CA LYS A 115 -10.23 1.87 4.80
C LYS A 115 -9.41 2.96 4.13
N PHE A 116 -9.55 3.10 2.82
CA PHE A 116 -9.06 4.25 2.07
C PHE A 116 -10.25 5.08 1.61
N ASP A 117 -10.41 6.28 2.14
CA ASP A 117 -11.51 7.15 1.74
C ASP A 117 -11.21 8.61 2.03
N ASP A 118 -11.86 9.53 1.31
CA ASP A 118 -11.71 10.97 1.49
C ASP A 118 -10.25 11.45 1.54
N ASP A 119 -9.39 10.89 0.69
CA ASP A 119 -7.95 11.15 0.64
C ASP A 119 -7.22 10.86 1.98
N LYS A 120 -7.76 9.92 2.77
CA LYS A 120 -7.21 9.43 4.04
C LYS A 120 -7.10 7.90 4.07
N ILE A 121 -6.16 7.44 4.89
CA ILE A 121 -6.12 6.06 5.38
C ILE A 121 -6.71 6.05 6.78
N ILE A 122 -7.77 5.29 6.97
CA ILE A 122 -8.46 5.13 8.25
C ILE A 122 -8.12 3.75 8.79
N VAL A 123 -7.58 3.70 10.01
CA VAL A 123 -7.14 2.48 10.68
C VAL A 123 -7.76 2.41 12.07
N ASP A 124 -8.56 1.36 12.32
CA ASP A 124 -9.08 1.06 13.65
C ASP A 124 -8.29 -0.09 14.26
N LEU A 125 -7.62 0.19 15.38
CA LEU A 125 -6.78 -0.76 16.09
C LEU A 125 -7.41 -1.16 17.44
N SER A 126 -7.17 -2.41 17.83
CA SER A 126 -7.36 -2.88 19.19
C SER A 126 -6.11 -3.56 19.73
N TYR A 127 -5.91 -3.43 21.04
CA TYR A 127 -4.83 -4.03 21.81
C TYR A 127 -5.42 -5.02 22.81
#